data_AF-A0A7V5HZ57-F1
#
_entry.id   AF-A0A7V5HZ57-F1
#
_cell.length_a   1.000
_cell.length_b   1.000
_cell.length_c   1.000
_cell.angle_alpha   90.00
_cell.angle_beta   90.00
_cell.angle_gamma   90.00
#
_symmetry.space_group_name_H-M   'P 1'
#
loop_
_entity.id
_entity.type
_entity.pdbx_description
1 polymer ?
#
loop_
_entity_poly.entity_id
_entity_poly.type
_entity_poly.pdbx_seq_one_letter_code
_entity_poly.pdbx_strand_id
1 'polypeptide(L)'
;MERGKPLGKVISKEEFTLKLEKRAQRFFKVGNLILKKRYFSQNYYSNLENEAHILETFLDDHKARGNKTFAFFTELVACIRWIARTAHTLKHIQNRYKSYGVEKDGKLLTDIKNSLEFCNSSISNLYKALKEEALSIGIKVPSSYLNEEDFMEAEIQEYLVQDIDEDYCCLYQEEKVIEVTFAYVDVADRLAQLLEEEEPTEDKIEELSSAFHRIQSKYDSYISGSKEEKEDKRLKKMRGYTSVCLHLLEAALYMLHFYERHIKADGLSGLKEKISRIV
;
A
#
# COMPACT_ATOMS: atom_id res chain seq x y z
N MET A 1 14.97 -22.68 39.08
CA MET A 1 14.52 -21.27 39.12
C MET A 1 14.94 -20.62 37.82
N GLU A 2 14.04 -20.56 36.84
CA GLU A 2 14.26 -19.75 35.65
C GLU A 2 14.27 -18.27 36.06
N ARG A 3 15.37 -17.56 35.77
CA ARG A 3 15.43 -16.11 35.94
C ARG A 3 14.45 -15.52 34.93
N GLY A 4 13.32 -15.00 35.42
CA GLY A 4 12.37 -14.27 34.60
C GLY A 4 13.11 -13.21 33.77
N LYS A 5 12.76 -13.11 32.47
CA LYS A 5 13.32 -12.10 31.56
C LYS A 5 13.31 -10.72 32.25
N PRO A 6 14.39 -9.93 32.19
CA PRO A 6 14.40 -8.62 32.80
C PRO A 6 13.24 -7.78 32.24
N LEU A 7 12.46 -7.18 33.13
CA LEU A 7 11.47 -6.17 32.78
C LEU A 7 12.20 -5.06 32.00
N GLY A 8 11.66 -4.67 30.84
CA GLY A 8 12.30 -3.71 29.94
C GLY A 8 12.69 -2.40 30.64
N LYS A 9 13.80 -1.80 30.22
CA LYS A 9 14.28 -0.52 30.77
C LYS A 9 13.38 0.62 30.30
N VAL A 10 12.87 1.42 31.23
CA VAL A 10 12.20 2.70 30.93
C VAL A 10 13.27 3.74 30.59
N ILE A 11 13.13 4.39 29.44
CA ILE A 11 14.00 5.49 29.00
C ILE A 11 13.30 6.84 29.20
N SER A 12 14.06 7.91 29.37
CA SER A 12 13.49 9.25 29.50
C SER A 12 12.93 9.76 28.16
N LYS A 13 12.07 10.79 28.24
CA LYS A 13 11.54 11.46 27.05
C LYS A 13 12.67 12.02 26.18
N GLU A 14 13.66 12.65 26.80
CA GLU A 14 14.79 13.29 26.12
C GLU A 14 15.66 12.25 25.41
N GLU A 15 15.95 11.13 26.08
CA GLU A 15 16.70 10.02 25.48
C GLU A 15 15.95 9.46 24.26
N PHE A 16 14.62 9.28 24.37
CA PHE A 16 13.82 8.77 23.28
C PHE A 16 13.71 9.74 22.11
N THR A 17 13.46 11.04 22.37
CA THR A 17 13.40 12.08 21.34
C THR A 17 14.68 12.13 20.51
N LEU A 18 15.86 12.00 21.14
CA LEU A 18 17.14 11.97 20.42
C LEU A 18 17.29 10.76 19.49
N LYS A 19 16.80 9.59 19.91
CA LYS A 19 16.80 8.38 19.07
C LYS A 19 15.80 8.50 17.92
N LEU A 20 14.60 9.00 18.22
CA LEU A 20 13.53 9.21 17.25
C LEU A 20 13.93 10.23 16.18
N GLU A 21 14.54 11.36 16.57
CA GLU A 21 15.03 12.38 15.65
C GLU A 21 16.00 11.79 14.61
N LYS A 22 16.97 10.99 15.06
CA LYS A 22 17.93 10.34 14.16
C LYS A 22 17.24 9.38 13.19
N ARG A 23 16.26 8.61 13.68
CA ARG A 23 15.53 7.63 12.88
C ARG A 23 14.60 8.29 11.86
N ALA A 24 13.98 9.42 12.20
CA ALA A 24 12.99 10.10 11.38
C ALA A 24 13.58 10.98 10.26
N GLN A 25 14.91 11.20 10.22
CA GLN A 25 15.52 12.13 9.25
C GLN A 25 15.20 11.79 7.79
N ARG A 26 15.31 10.50 7.41
CA ARG A 26 15.07 10.07 6.02
C ARG A 26 13.58 10.17 5.68
N PHE A 27 12.71 9.72 6.56
CA PHE A 27 11.26 9.91 6.46
C PHE A 27 10.88 11.38 6.20
N PHE A 28 11.41 12.34 6.96
CA PHE A 28 11.12 13.76 6.74
C PHE A 28 11.67 14.29 5.40
N LYS A 29 12.84 13.81 4.94
CA LYS A 29 13.36 14.21 3.63
C LYS A 29 12.45 13.74 2.48
N VAL A 30 11.94 12.50 2.56
CA VAL A 30 10.96 11.96 1.59
C VAL A 30 9.65 12.72 1.69
N GLY A 31 9.12 12.92 2.90
CA GLY A 31 7.86 13.60 3.14
C GLY A 31 7.88 15.07 2.73
N ASN A 32 9.00 15.79 2.85
CA ASN A 32 9.09 17.20 2.47
C ASN A 32 8.77 17.45 0.98
N LEU A 33 8.96 16.45 0.12
CA LEU A 33 8.60 16.55 -1.30
C LEU A 33 7.07 16.64 -1.51
N ILE A 34 6.26 16.03 -0.62
CA ILE A 34 4.78 16.08 -0.72
C ILE A 34 4.24 17.51 -0.65
N LEU A 35 4.98 18.41 0.02
CA LEU A 35 4.59 19.81 0.21
C LEU A 35 4.93 20.69 -0.99
N LYS A 36 5.69 20.18 -1.96
CA LYS A 36 6.22 20.94 -3.10
C LYS A 36 5.58 20.56 -4.43
N LYS A 37 4.99 19.38 -4.51
CA LYS A 37 4.50 18.78 -5.76
C LYS A 37 3.08 18.23 -5.57
N ARG A 38 2.39 17.98 -6.67
CA ARG A 38 1.03 17.43 -6.71
C ARG A 38 0.96 16.01 -7.25
N TYR A 39 1.96 15.60 -8.04
CA TYR A 39 2.02 14.30 -8.70
C TYR A 39 3.33 13.61 -8.35
N PHE A 40 3.26 12.29 -8.15
CA PHE A 40 4.38 11.49 -7.70
C PHE A 40 4.45 10.16 -8.48
N SER A 41 5.65 9.61 -8.57
CA SER A 41 5.91 8.30 -9.15
C SER A 41 5.43 7.18 -8.21
N GLN A 42 5.28 5.97 -8.75
CA GLN A 42 4.97 4.79 -7.94
C GLN A 42 6.06 4.57 -6.86
N ASN A 43 7.33 4.75 -7.23
CA ASN A 43 8.47 4.60 -6.33
C ASN A 43 8.53 5.64 -5.21
N TYR A 44 8.04 6.85 -5.44
CA TYR A 44 7.90 7.82 -4.37
C TYR A 44 6.98 7.28 -3.26
N TYR A 45 5.79 6.77 -3.61
CA TYR A 45 4.86 6.21 -2.64
C TYR A 45 5.44 4.99 -1.92
N SER A 46 6.12 4.10 -2.65
CA SER A 46 6.83 2.96 -2.07
C SER A 46 7.90 3.39 -1.06
N ASN A 47 8.70 4.43 -1.37
CA ASN A 47 9.69 4.95 -0.42
C ASN A 47 9.02 5.60 0.81
N LEU A 48 7.96 6.39 0.60
CA LEU A 48 7.24 7.03 1.71
C LEU A 48 6.61 5.99 2.65
N GLU A 49 5.95 4.98 2.09
CA GLU A 49 5.38 3.85 2.83
C GLU A 49 6.46 3.13 3.65
N ASN A 50 7.58 2.76 3.01
CA ASN A 50 8.67 2.04 3.66
C ASN A 50 9.31 2.85 4.80
N GLU A 51 9.59 4.14 4.58
CA GLU A 51 10.14 4.99 5.62
C GLU A 51 9.14 5.20 6.78
N ALA A 52 7.85 5.33 6.47
CA ALA A 52 6.81 5.41 7.49
C ALA A 52 6.71 4.09 8.30
N HIS A 53 6.79 2.95 7.63
CA HIS A 53 6.80 1.63 8.27
C HIS A 53 8.00 1.43 9.21
N ILE A 54 9.19 1.79 8.75
CA ILE A 54 10.41 1.73 9.55
C ILE A 54 10.29 2.61 10.80
N LEU A 55 9.71 3.80 10.66
CA LEU A 55 9.52 4.74 11.75
C LEU A 55 8.44 4.28 12.73
N GLU A 56 7.32 3.76 12.24
CA GLU A 56 6.24 3.20 13.06
C GLU A 56 6.71 1.98 13.85
N THR A 57 7.41 1.03 13.22
CA THR A 57 8.00 -0.12 13.91
C THR A 57 8.90 0.33 15.06
N PHE A 58 9.76 1.33 14.81
CA PHE A 58 10.60 1.91 15.87
C PHE A 58 9.78 2.51 17.02
N LEU A 59 8.68 3.21 16.72
CA LEU A 59 7.78 3.79 17.72
C LEU A 59 7.06 2.70 18.53
N ASP A 60 6.57 1.66 17.87
CA ASP A 60 5.85 0.55 18.48
C ASP A 60 6.76 -0.32 19.36
N ASP A 61 8.00 -0.57 18.93
CA ASP A 61 9.03 -1.25 19.74
C ASP A 61 9.30 -0.52 21.08
N HIS A 62 9.14 0.81 21.09
CA HIS A 62 9.25 1.65 22.27
C HIS A 62 7.90 1.94 22.95
N LYS A 63 6.82 1.29 22.51
CA LYS A 63 5.44 1.44 23.03
C LYS A 63 4.96 2.90 23.01
N ALA A 64 5.36 3.67 22.00
CA ALA A 64 5.10 5.11 21.91
C ALA A 64 3.60 5.45 21.88
N ARG A 65 2.75 4.58 21.31
CA ARG A 65 1.27 4.74 21.33
C ARG A 65 0.68 4.79 22.74
N GLY A 66 1.33 4.14 23.71
CA GLY A 66 0.93 4.18 25.13
C GLY A 66 1.39 5.45 25.86
N ASN A 67 2.20 6.29 25.22
CA ASN A 67 2.75 7.51 25.83
C ASN A 67 2.00 8.75 25.32
N LYS A 68 1.45 9.55 26.24
CA LYS A 68 0.65 10.75 25.90
C LYS A 68 1.37 11.76 25.00
N THR A 69 2.70 11.85 25.07
CA THR A 69 3.50 12.77 24.25
C THR A 69 3.73 12.25 22.84
N PHE A 70 3.87 10.94 22.65
CA PHE A 70 4.24 10.37 21.34
C PHE A 70 3.07 9.69 20.63
N ALA A 71 1.94 9.45 21.31
CA ALA A 71 0.80 8.76 20.73
C ALA A 71 0.29 9.44 19.46
N PHE A 72 0.14 10.76 19.45
CA PHE A 72 -0.34 11.47 18.27
C PHE A 72 0.65 11.41 17.11
N PHE A 73 1.95 11.60 17.38
CA PHE A 73 3.02 11.41 16.40
C PHE A 73 2.97 10.01 15.77
N THR A 74 2.82 8.96 16.60
CA THR A 74 2.74 7.59 16.10
C THR A 74 1.52 7.34 15.24
N GLU A 75 0.35 7.85 15.62
CA GLU A 75 -0.86 7.71 14.81
C GLU A 75 -0.73 8.44 13.45
N LEU A 76 -0.14 9.63 13.41
CA LEU A 76 0.09 10.36 12.15
C LEU A 76 1.03 9.60 11.21
N VAL A 77 2.11 8.99 11.72
CA VAL A 77 3.01 8.15 10.92
C VAL A 77 2.27 6.93 10.36
N ALA A 78 1.47 6.26 11.19
CA ALA A 78 0.69 5.10 10.75
C ALA A 78 -0.34 5.46 9.67
N CYS A 79 -1.03 6.60 9.80
CA CYS A 79 -1.96 7.10 8.79
C CYS A 79 -1.26 7.38 7.47
N ILE A 80 -0.11 8.05 7.50
CA ILE A 80 0.69 8.32 6.29
C ILE A 80 1.12 7.02 5.62
N ARG A 81 1.54 6.00 6.39
CA ARG A 81 1.92 4.70 5.83
C ARG A 81 0.76 4.07 5.06
N TRP A 82 -0.42 3.96 5.67
CA TRP A 82 -1.56 3.29 5.04
C TRP A 82 -2.03 4.01 3.78
N ILE A 83 -2.14 5.34 3.81
CA ILE A 83 -2.54 6.11 2.63
C ILE A 83 -1.45 6.06 1.54
N ALA A 84 -0.17 6.10 1.91
CA ALA A 84 0.92 5.93 0.94
C ALA A 84 0.89 4.55 0.28
N ARG A 85 0.59 3.49 1.03
CA ARG A 85 0.42 2.13 0.52
C ARG A 85 -0.75 2.04 -0.47
N THR A 86 -1.89 2.65 -0.16
CA THR A 86 -3.03 2.77 -1.09
C THR A 86 -2.62 3.50 -2.37
N ALA A 87 -1.96 4.65 -2.25
CA ALA A 87 -1.52 5.44 -3.40
C ALA A 87 -0.51 4.68 -4.27
N HIS A 88 0.39 3.92 -3.66
CA HIS A 88 1.32 3.03 -4.34
C HIS A 88 0.58 1.99 -5.19
N THR A 89 -0.39 1.28 -4.61
CA THR A 89 -1.19 0.27 -5.32
C THR A 89 -2.05 0.88 -6.44
N LEU A 90 -2.71 2.02 -6.21
CA LEU A 90 -3.49 2.70 -7.25
C LEU A 90 -2.60 3.19 -8.41
N LYS A 91 -1.39 3.68 -8.09
CA LYS A 91 -0.42 4.10 -9.10
C LYS A 91 0.11 2.92 -9.90
N HIS A 92 0.27 1.75 -9.27
CA HIS A 92 0.62 0.50 -9.95
C HIS A 92 -0.41 0.13 -11.03
N ILE A 93 -1.71 0.17 -10.68
CA ILE A 93 -2.79 -0.09 -11.63
C ILE A 93 -2.72 0.93 -12.77
N GLN A 94 -2.60 2.22 -12.46
CA GLN A 94 -2.55 3.28 -13.48
C GLN A 94 -1.38 3.07 -14.46
N ASN A 95 -0.19 2.72 -13.97
CA ASN A 95 0.99 2.51 -14.79
C ASN A 95 0.87 1.26 -15.68
N ARG A 96 0.25 0.19 -15.18
CA ARG A 96 0.15 -1.11 -15.87
C ARG A 96 -1.17 -1.34 -16.60
N TYR A 97 -2.09 -0.37 -16.54
CA TYR A 97 -3.43 -0.52 -17.10
C TYR A 97 -3.42 -0.96 -18.57
N LYS A 98 -2.54 -0.38 -19.40
CA LYS A 98 -2.39 -0.77 -20.81
C LYS A 98 -1.85 -2.19 -20.99
N SER A 99 -0.92 -2.63 -20.14
CA SER A 99 -0.29 -3.95 -20.26
C SER A 99 -1.19 -5.08 -19.75
N TYR A 100 -2.17 -4.79 -18.90
CA TYR A 100 -3.18 -5.76 -18.48
C TYR A 100 -4.13 -6.19 -19.61
N GLY A 101 -4.23 -5.44 -20.70
CA GLY A 101 -5.09 -5.82 -21.84
C GLY A 101 -6.58 -5.86 -21.51
N VAL A 102 -6.98 -5.22 -20.40
CA VAL A 102 -8.39 -5.00 -20.03
C VAL A 102 -9.04 -3.97 -20.94
N GLU A 103 -10.36 -4.02 -21.04
CA GLU A 103 -11.09 -3.05 -21.85
C GLU A 103 -10.98 -1.65 -21.25
N LYS A 104 -10.84 -0.65 -22.11
CA LYS A 104 -10.63 0.72 -21.68
C LYS A 104 -11.91 1.25 -21.03
N ASP A 105 -11.86 1.40 -19.71
CA ASP A 105 -12.90 2.06 -18.93
C ASP A 105 -12.41 3.45 -18.49
N GLY A 106 -13.01 4.49 -19.09
CA GLY A 106 -12.73 5.87 -18.77
C GLY A 106 -13.16 6.27 -17.35
N LYS A 107 -14.19 5.61 -16.80
CA LYS A 107 -14.67 5.85 -15.45
C LYS A 107 -13.66 5.33 -14.43
N LEU A 108 -13.24 4.06 -14.56
CA LEU A 108 -12.23 3.47 -13.68
C LEU A 108 -10.94 4.31 -13.60
N LEU A 109 -10.41 4.76 -14.74
CA LEU A 109 -9.20 5.58 -14.77
C LEU A 109 -9.39 6.95 -14.10
N THR A 110 -10.60 7.51 -14.22
CA THR A 110 -10.97 8.77 -13.56
C THR A 110 -11.10 8.57 -12.06
N ASP A 111 -11.73 7.48 -11.61
CA ASP A 111 -11.90 7.14 -10.20
C ASP A 111 -10.56 6.87 -9.52
N ILE A 112 -9.64 6.16 -10.20
CA ILE A 112 -8.25 5.96 -9.73
C ILE A 112 -7.54 7.32 -9.59
N LYS A 113 -7.68 8.22 -10.57
CA LYS A 113 -7.06 9.54 -10.51
C LYS A 113 -7.60 10.36 -9.33
N ASN A 114 -8.91 10.38 -9.14
CA ASN A 114 -9.55 11.10 -8.02
C ASN A 114 -9.10 10.53 -6.67
N SER A 115 -9.00 9.20 -6.57
CA SER A 115 -8.52 8.51 -5.36
C SER A 115 -7.05 8.85 -5.06
N LEU A 116 -6.19 8.93 -6.08
CA LEU A 116 -4.80 9.39 -5.92
C LEU A 116 -4.73 10.87 -5.47
N GLU A 117 -5.59 11.74 -5.99
CA GLU A 117 -5.65 13.14 -5.56
C GLU A 117 -6.10 13.27 -4.10
N PHE A 118 -7.07 12.45 -3.67
CA PHE A 118 -7.46 12.33 -2.27
C PHE A 118 -6.28 11.85 -1.39
N CYS A 119 -5.58 10.79 -1.80
CA CYS A 119 -4.41 10.29 -1.08
C CYS A 119 -3.34 11.38 -0.92
N ASN A 120 -3.02 12.10 -1.98
CA ASN A 120 -2.00 13.17 -1.95
C ASN A 120 -2.39 14.32 -1.03
N SER A 121 -3.66 14.73 -1.06
CA SER A 121 -4.17 15.78 -0.19
C SER A 121 -4.11 15.35 1.28
N SER A 122 -4.56 14.13 1.56
CA SER A 122 -4.56 13.53 2.90
C SER A 122 -3.15 13.39 3.47
N ILE A 123 -2.21 12.82 2.70
CA ILE A 123 -0.80 12.70 3.10
C ILE A 123 -0.20 14.08 3.34
N SER A 124 -0.48 15.07 2.48
CA SER A 124 0.04 16.43 2.65
C SER A 124 -0.45 17.07 3.96
N ASN A 125 -1.72 16.93 4.29
CA ASN A 125 -2.30 17.46 5.52
C ASN A 125 -1.76 16.74 6.76
N LEU A 126 -1.75 15.40 6.74
CA LEU A 126 -1.17 14.58 7.82
C LEU A 126 0.30 14.90 8.04
N TYR A 127 1.06 15.08 6.96
CA TYR A 127 2.47 15.39 7.05
C TYR A 127 2.75 16.80 7.61
N LYS A 128 1.91 17.80 7.29
CA LYS A 128 1.98 19.13 7.94
C LYS A 128 1.75 19.02 9.44
N ALA A 129 0.68 18.33 9.85
CA ALA A 129 0.38 18.09 11.26
C ALA A 129 1.50 17.32 11.96
N LEU A 130 2.09 16.33 11.29
CA LEU A 130 3.22 15.57 11.82
C LEU A 130 4.46 16.42 12.02
N LYS A 131 4.74 17.37 11.12
CA LYS A 131 5.86 18.32 11.28
C LYS A 131 5.65 19.25 12.46
N GLU A 132 4.43 19.76 12.64
CA GLU A 132 4.09 20.60 13.79
C GLU A 132 4.23 19.81 15.11
N GLU A 133 3.70 18.58 15.14
CA GLU A 133 3.84 17.68 16.28
C GLU A 133 5.31 17.38 16.59
N ALA A 134 6.11 17.04 15.57
CA ALA A 134 7.54 16.78 15.68
C ALA A 134 8.29 17.93 16.37
N LEU A 135 8.03 19.17 15.95
CA LEU A 135 8.64 20.36 16.54
C LEU A 135 8.19 20.54 17.99
N SER A 136 6.92 20.29 18.31
CA SER A 136 6.38 20.41 19.68
C SER A 136 7.00 19.43 20.67
N ILE A 137 7.39 18.23 20.21
CA ILE A 137 8.05 17.20 21.01
C ILE A 137 9.59 17.31 21.01
N GLY A 138 10.13 18.33 20.33
CA GLY A 138 11.55 18.65 20.29
C GLY A 138 12.37 17.94 19.21
N ILE A 139 11.73 17.36 18.19
CA ILE A 139 12.41 16.75 17.03
C ILE A 139 12.73 17.84 16.00
N LYS A 140 13.99 17.88 15.56
CA LYS A 140 14.42 18.73 14.45
C LYS A 140 14.05 18.12 13.11
N VAL A 141 13.19 18.81 12.37
CA VAL A 141 12.79 18.43 11.02
C VAL A 141 13.78 19.03 10.01
N PRO A 142 14.39 18.24 9.11
CA PRO A 142 15.26 18.77 8.07
C PRO A 142 14.47 19.67 7.10
N SER A 143 15.12 20.73 6.60
CA SER A 143 14.57 21.58 5.54
C SER A 143 14.78 21.00 4.15
N SER A 144 15.72 20.07 3.99
CA SER A 144 16.02 19.39 2.73
C SER A 144 14.96 18.36 2.35
N TYR A 145 14.87 18.08 1.05
CA TYR A 145 14.02 17.05 0.46
C TYR A 145 14.86 16.20 -0.51
N LEU A 146 14.40 14.98 -0.82
CA LEU A 146 14.97 14.17 -1.90
C LEU A 146 14.43 14.66 -3.25
N ASN A 147 15.26 14.61 -4.28
CA ASN A 147 14.91 15.06 -5.63
C ASN A 147 14.03 14.02 -6.33
N GLU A 148 13.25 14.47 -7.31
CA GLU A 148 12.38 13.58 -8.10
C GLU A 148 13.19 12.51 -8.85
N GLU A 149 14.38 12.88 -9.31
CA GLU A 149 15.36 11.99 -9.94
C GLU A 149 15.76 10.82 -9.03
N ASP A 150 15.73 10.99 -7.70
CA ASP A 150 16.00 9.91 -6.74
C ASP A 150 14.91 8.83 -6.76
N PHE A 151 13.76 9.11 -7.37
CA PHE A 151 12.60 8.22 -7.46
C PHE A 151 12.20 7.86 -8.91
N MET A 152 12.93 8.34 -9.92
CA MET A 152 12.66 8.01 -11.32
C MET A 152 13.16 6.59 -11.62
N GLU A 153 12.28 5.73 -12.11
CA GLU A 153 12.70 4.56 -12.87
C GLU A 153 13.00 5.00 -14.30
N ALA A 154 14.13 4.55 -14.85
CA ALA A 154 14.36 4.67 -16.28
C ALA A 154 13.23 3.96 -17.02
N GLU A 155 12.64 4.57 -18.06
CA GLU A 155 11.77 3.83 -18.96
C GLU A 155 12.59 2.74 -19.64
N ILE A 156 12.50 1.51 -19.13
CA ILE A 156 13.21 0.37 -19.70
C ILE A 156 12.50 0.01 -21.01
N GLN A 157 13.07 0.44 -22.13
CA GLN A 157 12.71 0.00 -23.48
C GLN A 157 13.71 -1.03 -24.03
N GLU A 158 14.69 -1.43 -23.22
CA GLU A 158 15.73 -2.38 -23.55
C GLU A 158 15.39 -3.73 -22.91
N TYR A 159 15.25 -4.76 -23.73
CA TYR A 159 14.94 -6.12 -23.28
C TYR A 159 16.09 -7.04 -23.63
N LEU A 160 16.41 -7.96 -22.72
CA LEU A 160 17.29 -9.07 -23.05
C LEU A 160 16.60 -10.00 -24.06
N VAL A 161 17.40 -10.68 -24.88
CA VAL A 161 16.91 -11.77 -25.71
C VAL A 161 16.20 -12.78 -24.81
N GLN A 162 14.99 -13.19 -25.21
CA GLN A 162 14.17 -14.15 -24.47
C GLN A 162 14.43 -15.54 -25.08
N ASP A 163 15.57 -16.14 -24.75
CA ASP A 163 16.08 -17.41 -25.31
C ASP A 163 16.08 -18.58 -24.32
N ILE A 164 15.30 -18.45 -23.25
CA ILE A 164 15.09 -19.53 -22.29
C ILE A 164 14.31 -20.69 -22.95
N ASP A 165 14.67 -21.93 -22.63
CA ASP A 165 14.00 -23.12 -23.17
C ASP A 165 12.49 -23.08 -22.87
N GLU A 166 11.64 -23.41 -23.85
CA GLU A 166 10.16 -23.41 -23.68
C GLU A 166 9.74 -24.30 -22.50
N ASP A 167 10.45 -25.41 -22.27
CA ASP A 167 10.19 -26.36 -21.18
C ASP A 167 10.51 -25.79 -19.78
N TYR A 168 11.28 -24.70 -19.70
CA TYR A 168 11.61 -24.03 -18.43
C TYR A 168 10.55 -22.99 -18.02
N CYS A 169 9.82 -22.42 -18.99
CA CYS A 169 8.95 -21.27 -18.74
C CYS A 169 7.53 -21.62 -18.27
N CYS A 170 7.06 -22.84 -18.47
CA CYS A 170 5.73 -23.24 -18.05
C CYS A 170 5.69 -24.71 -17.67
N LEU A 171 5.29 -25.01 -16.42
CA LEU A 171 4.85 -26.35 -16.02
C LEU A 171 3.44 -26.61 -16.58
N TYR A 172 3.24 -26.36 -17.87
CA TYR A 172 1.91 -26.29 -18.45
C TYR A 172 1.13 -27.59 -18.21
N GLN A 173 -0.09 -27.41 -17.73
CA GLN A 173 -1.02 -28.49 -17.42
C GLN A 173 -2.40 -28.01 -17.84
N GLU A 174 -3.01 -28.67 -18.83
CA GLU A 174 -4.35 -28.32 -19.35
C GLU A 174 -5.39 -28.27 -18.22
N GLU A 175 -5.31 -29.20 -17.26
CA GLU A 175 -6.16 -29.22 -16.07
C GLU A 175 -6.08 -27.92 -15.25
N LYS A 176 -4.93 -27.24 -15.25
CA LYS A 176 -4.75 -25.96 -14.56
C LYS A 176 -5.46 -24.80 -15.24
N VAL A 177 -5.60 -24.83 -16.56
CA VAL A 177 -6.41 -23.84 -17.28
C VAL A 177 -7.86 -23.94 -16.82
N ILE A 178 -8.40 -25.16 -16.75
CA ILE A 178 -9.76 -25.43 -16.26
C ILE A 178 -9.89 -24.96 -14.81
N GLU A 179 -8.98 -25.39 -13.94
CA GLU A 179 -8.98 -25.05 -12.51
C GLU A 179 -8.98 -23.53 -12.27
N VAL A 180 -8.08 -22.81 -12.94
CA VAL A 180 -7.94 -21.35 -12.80
C VAL A 180 -9.18 -20.64 -13.34
N THR A 181 -9.74 -21.09 -14.46
CA THR A 181 -10.93 -20.47 -15.07
C THR A 181 -12.17 -20.67 -14.19
N PHE A 182 -12.40 -21.86 -13.65
CA PHE A 182 -13.51 -22.11 -12.72
C PHE A 182 -13.34 -21.32 -11.42
N ALA A 183 -12.13 -21.28 -10.86
CA ALA A 183 -11.84 -20.46 -9.69
C ALA A 183 -12.09 -18.97 -9.95
N TYR A 184 -11.74 -18.47 -11.13
CA TYR A 184 -12.02 -17.09 -11.52
C TYR A 184 -13.52 -16.78 -11.53
N VAL A 185 -14.35 -17.65 -12.12
CA VAL A 185 -15.81 -17.46 -12.14
C VAL A 185 -16.38 -17.45 -10.72
N ASP A 186 -16.02 -18.42 -9.89
CA ASP A 186 -16.47 -18.49 -8.49
C ASP A 186 -16.10 -17.22 -7.69
N VAL A 187 -14.85 -16.77 -7.82
CA VAL A 187 -14.36 -15.58 -7.11
C VAL A 187 -15.00 -14.30 -7.67
N ALA A 188 -15.28 -14.23 -8.97
CA ALA A 188 -15.98 -13.10 -9.59
C ALA A 188 -17.43 -13.00 -9.11
N ASP A 189 -18.14 -14.12 -8.97
CA ASP A 189 -19.51 -14.15 -8.43
C ASP A 189 -19.55 -13.67 -6.98
N ARG A 190 -18.58 -14.12 -6.16
CA ARG A 190 -18.43 -13.66 -4.78
C ARG A 190 -18.07 -12.18 -4.69
N LEU A 191 -17.25 -11.67 -5.60
CA LEU A 191 -16.98 -10.23 -5.70
C LEU A 191 -18.26 -9.46 -6.05
N ALA A 192 -19.07 -9.96 -6.98
CA ALA A 192 -20.34 -9.32 -7.32
C ALA A 192 -21.28 -9.24 -6.11
N GLN A 193 -21.37 -10.31 -5.31
CA GLN A 193 -22.12 -10.31 -4.05
C GLN A 193 -21.58 -9.29 -3.04
N LEU A 194 -20.26 -9.18 -2.88
CA LEU A 194 -19.65 -8.18 -2.00
C LEU A 194 -20.02 -6.76 -2.42
N LEU A 195 -20.07 -6.48 -3.72
CA LEU A 195 -20.41 -5.15 -4.25
C LEU A 195 -21.87 -4.73 -4.00
N GLU A 196 -22.74 -5.67 -3.64
CA GLU A 196 -24.13 -5.39 -3.22
C GLU A 196 -24.23 -5.04 -1.72
N GLU A 197 -23.18 -5.29 -0.94
CA GLU A 197 -23.14 -4.96 0.49
C GLU A 197 -22.84 -3.46 0.71
N GLU A 198 -23.58 -2.81 1.61
CA GLU A 198 -23.37 -1.39 1.92
C GLU A 198 -22.07 -1.14 2.71
N GLU A 199 -21.72 -2.05 3.63
CA GLU A 199 -20.54 -1.95 4.50
C GLU A 199 -19.76 -3.28 4.52
N PRO A 200 -18.89 -3.53 3.52
CA PRO A 200 -18.05 -4.72 3.52
C PRO A 200 -17.01 -4.67 4.64
N THR A 201 -16.78 -5.81 5.30
CA THR A 201 -15.80 -5.95 6.39
C THR A 201 -14.38 -6.20 5.88
N GLU A 202 -13.36 -5.85 6.66
CA GLU A 202 -11.93 -6.12 6.36
C GLU A 202 -11.69 -7.59 5.98
N ASP A 203 -12.20 -8.53 6.78
CA ASP A 203 -12.05 -9.98 6.57
C ASP A 203 -12.56 -10.45 5.20
N LYS A 204 -13.71 -9.95 4.75
CA LYS A 204 -14.31 -10.33 3.44
C LYS A 204 -13.47 -9.82 2.27
N ILE A 205 -12.98 -8.58 2.37
CA ILE A 205 -12.10 -7.98 1.35
C ILE A 205 -10.78 -8.75 1.30
N GLU A 206 -10.21 -9.10 2.46
CA GLU A 206 -8.99 -9.90 2.55
C GLU A 206 -9.16 -11.30 1.94
N GLU A 207 -10.29 -11.96 2.21
CA GLU A 207 -10.58 -13.29 1.67
C GLU A 207 -10.63 -13.28 0.13
N LEU A 208 -11.33 -12.29 -0.44
CA LEU A 208 -11.43 -12.10 -1.89
C LEU A 208 -10.08 -11.71 -2.51
N SER A 209 -9.34 -10.78 -1.89
CA SER A 209 -8.00 -10.41 -2.31
C SER A 209 -7.07 -11.63 -2.37
N SER A 210 -7.08 -12.44 -1.31
CA SER A 210 -6.33 -13.69 -1.25
C SER A 210 -6.77 -14.69 -2.34
N ALA A 211 -8.06 -14.74 -2.67
CA ALA A 211 -8.58 -15.60 -3.72
C ALA A 211 -8.08 -15.17 -5.11
N PHE A 212 -8.15 -13.87 -5.45
CA PHE A 212 -7.58 -13.35 -6.69
C PHE A 212 -6.06 -13.55 -6.75
N HIS A 213 -5.34 -13.36 -5.63
CA HIS A 213 -3.90 -13.62 -5.58
C HIS A 213 -3.57 -15.09 -5.87
N ARG A 214 -4.35 -16.04 -5.33
CA ARG A 214 -4.19 -17.47 -5.63
C ARG A 214 -4.43 -17.78 -7.10
N ILE A 215 -5.45 -17.19 -7.71
CA ILE A 215 -5.74 -17.32 -9.16
C ILE A 215 -4.54 -16.80 -9.95
N GLN A 216 -4.07 -15.59 -9.66
CA GLN A 216 -2.94 -14.98 -10.36
C GLN A 216 -1.67 -15.81 -10.21
N SER A 217 -1.35 -16.29 -9.00
CA SER A 217 -0.17 -17.12 -8.74
C SER A 217 -0.21 -18.45 -9.51
N LYS A 218 -1.37 -19.14 -9.54
CA LYS A 218 -1.53 -20.36 -10.35
C LYS A 218 -1.42 -20.06 -11.84
N TYR A 219 -2.05 -18.99 -12.31
CA TYR A 219 -1.96 -18.56 -13.70
C TYR A 219 -0.50 -18.30 -14.10
N ASP A 220 0.21 -17.47 -13.32
CA ASP A 220 1.61 -17.09 -13.60
C ASP A 220 2.55 -18.31 -13.53
N SER A 221 2.22 -19.36 -12.75
CA SER A 221 3.04 -20.58 -12.63
C SER A 221 2.80 -21.61 -13.73
N TYR A 222 1.55 -21.76 -14.19
CA TYR A 222 1.15 -22.90 -15.04
C TYR A 222 0.66 -22.50 -16.44
N ILE A 223 0.27 -21.24 -16.66
CA ILE A 223 -0.40 -20.80 -17.89
C ILE A 223 0.39 -19.69 -18.59
N SER A 224 0.97 -18.75 -17.84
CA SER A 224 1.75 -17.64 -18.41
C SER A 224 2.90 -18.15 -19.30
N GLY A 225 3.02 -17.63 -20.51
CA GLY A 225 4.06 -18.01 -21.47
C GLY A 225 3.79 -19.28 -22.29
N SER A 226 2.75 -20.04 -21.96
CA SER A 226 2.34 -21.25 -22.68
C SER A 226 1.89 -20.97 -24.13
N LYS A 227 1.76 -22.03 -24.94
CA LYS A 227 1.22 -21.91 -26.31
C LYS A 227 -0.25 -21.52 -26.28
N GLU A 228 -0.98 -22.02 -25.30
CA GLU A 228 -2.41 -21.80 -25.11
C GLU A 228 -2.72 -20.34 -24.75
N GLU A 229 -1.90 -19.70 -23.92
CA GLU A 229 -2.02 -18.25 -23.68
C GLU A 229 -1.80 -17.43 -24.96
N LYS A 230 -0.88 -17.86 -25.83
CA LYS A 230 -0.60 -17.18 -27.11
C LYS A 230 -1.74 -17.35 -28.10
N GLU A 231 -2.39 -18.52 -28.10
CA GLU A 231 -3.51 -18.84 -28.99
C GLU A 231 -4.84 -18.24 -28.50
N ASP A 232 -5.11 -18.27 -27.19
CA ASP A 232 -6.34 -17.75 -26.60
C ASP A 232 -6.14 -16.43 -25.84
N LYS A 233 -6.43 -15.33 -26.53
CA LYS A 233 -6.37 -13.97 -25.97
C LYS A 233 -7.26 -13.76 -24.74
N ARG A 234 -8.27 -14.61 -24.50
CA ARG A 234 -9.15 -14.51 -23.32
C ARG A 234 -8.40 -14.82 -22.03
N LEU A 235 -7.41 -15.71 -22.06
CA LEU A 235 -6.58 -16.06 -20.90
C LEU A 235 -5.81 -14.82 -20.41
N LYS A 236 -5.14 -14.12 -21.33
CA LYS A 236 -4.42 -12.88 -21.02
C LYS A 236 -5.35 -11.78 -20.50
N LYS A 237 -6.57 -11.66 -21.06
CA LYS A 237 -7.60 -10.71 -20.55
C LYS A 237 -8.05 -11.07 -19.14
N MET A 238 -8.37 -12.34 -18.88
CA MET A 238 -8.79 -12.82 -17.55
C MET A 238 -7.70 -12.56 -16.51
N ARG A 239 -6.43 -12.82 -16.85
CA ARG A 239 -5.28 -12.46 -16.01
C ARG A 239 -5.23 -10.95 -15.75
N GLY A 240 -5.43 -10.14 -16.78
CA GLY A 240 -5.53 -8.68 -16.64
C GLY A 240 -6.60 -8.24 -15.64
N TYR A 241 -7.83 -8.75 -15.77
CA TYR A 241 -8.92 -8.46 -14.84
C TYR A 241 -8.61 -8.96 -13.42
N THR A 242 -8.03 -10.16 -13.29
CA THR A 242 -7.57 -10.72 -12.00
C THR A 242 -6.62 -9.75 -11.30
N SER A 243 -5.59 -9.24 -12.00
CA SER A 243 -4.65 -8.28 -11.42
C SER A 243 -5.30 -6.95 -11.04
N VAL A 244 -6.20 -6.42 -11.87
CA VAL A 244 -6.92 -5.17 -11.55
C VAL A 244 -7.80 -5.35 -10.31
N CYS A 245 -8.60 -6.42 -10.25
CA CYS A 245 -9.46 -6.73 -9.10
C CYS A 245 -8.64 -6.94 -7.83
N LEU A 246 -7.55 -7.71 -7.90
CA LEU A 246 -6.63 -7.93 -6.78
C LEU A 246 -6.15 -6.59 -6.20
N HIS A 247 -5.57 -5.73 -7.04
CA HIS A 247 -4.98 -4.48 -6.57
C HIS A 247 -6.05 -3.46 -6.10
N LEU A 248 -7.25 -3.47 -6.66
CA LEU A 248 -8.36 -2.66 -6.14
C LEU A 248 -8.81 -3.15 -4.76
N LEU A 249 -8.91 -4.46 -4.55
CA LEU A 249 -9.24 -5.05 -3.25
C LEU A 249 -8.15 -4.77 -2.21
N GLU A 250 -6.88 -4.85 -2.58
CA GLU A 250 -5.76 -4.44 -1.71
C GLU A 250 -5.86 -2.97 -1.30
N ALA A 251 -6.11 -2.07 -2.27
CA ALA A 251 -6.28 -0.64 -1.99
C ALA A 251 -7.50 -0.39 -1.07
N ALA A 252 -8.62 -1.08 -1.31
CA ALA A 252 -9.81 -1.01 -0.47
C ALA A 252 -9.52 -1.51 0.96
N LEU A 253 -8.81 -2.62 1.10
CA LEU A 253 -8.40 -3.19 2.38
C LEU A 253 -7.57 -2.19 3.20
N TYR A 254 -6.54 -1.58 2.59
CA TYR A 254 -5.70 -0.60 3.26
C TYR A 254 -6.48 0.64 3.70
N MET A 255 -7.43 1.10 2.87
CA MET A 255 -8.28 2.24 3.22
C MET A 255 -9.29 1.92 4.30
N LEU A 256 -9.86 0.72 4.30
CA LEU A 256 -10.78 0.27 5.34
C LEU A 256 -10.04 0.12 6.66
N HIS A 257 -8.88 -0.52 6.66
CA HIS A 257 -8.01 -0.60 7.84
C HIS A 257 -7.66 0.80 8.37
N PHE A 258 -7.27 1.72 7.48
CA PHE A 258 -7.03 3.11 7.85
C PHE A 258 -8.25 3.74 8.52
N TYR A 259 -9.42 3.60 7.90
CA TYR A 259 -10.67 4.16 8.40
C TYR A 259 -11.03 3.57 9.77
N GLU A 260 -11.15 2.26 9.91
CA GLU A 260 -11.56 1.63 11.16
C GLU A 260 -10.55 1.85 12.30
N ARG A 261 -9.26 1.70 12.00
CA ARG A 261 -8.22 1.79 13.01
C ARG A 261 -7.94 3.22 13.45
N HIS A 262 -7.93 4.18 12.54
CA HIS A 262 -7.40 5.52 12.80
C HIS A 262 -8.45 6.65 12.72
N ILE A 263 -9.60 6.41 12.08
CA ILE A 263 -10.66 7.43 11.90
C ILE A 263 -11.92 7.09 12.71
N LYS A 264 -12.49 5.90 12.51
CA LYS A 264 -13.75 5.46 13.14
C LYS A 264 -13.58 5.44 14.65
N ALA A 265 -14.27 6.36 15.31
CA ALA A 265 -14.25 6.51 16.75
C ALA A 265 -15.47 5.82 17.35
N ASP A 266 -15.34 4.54 17.70
CA ASP A 266 -16.30 3.87 18.57
C ASP A 266 -16.03 4.31 20.03
N GLY A 267 -16.22 5.61 20.29
CA GLY A 267 -16.03 6.27 21.59
C GLY A 267 -14.72 7.05 21.76
N LEU A 268 -14.86 8.35 22.10
CA LEU A 268 -13.96 9.26 22.87
C LEU A 268 -12.42 9.21 22.67
N SER A 269 -11.88 8.64 21.59
CA SER A 269 -10.45 8.83 21.27
C SER A 269 -10.26 10.19 20.60
N GLY A 270 -9.93 11.22 21.39
CA GLY A 270 -9.63 12.56 20.88
C GLY A 270 -8.48 12.60 19.86
N LEU A 271 -7.68 11.53 19.75
CA LEU A 271 -6.69 11.37 18.67
C LEU A 271 -7.36 11.04 17.34
N LYS A 272 -8.30 10.10 17.29
CA LYS A 272 -9.02 9.75 16.05
C LYS A 272 -9.83 10.93 15.52
N GLU A 273 -10.47 11.70 16.41
CA GLU A 273 -11.16 12.94 16.01
C GLU A 273 -10.21 13.99 15.42
N LYS A 274 -9.00 14.13 15.97
CA LYS A 274 -7.98 15.02 15.41
C LYS A 274 -7.58 14.57 14.00
N ILE A 275 -7.32 13.28 13.82
CA ILE A 275 -6.93 12.71 12.51
C ILE A 275 -8.06 12.90 11.49
N SER A 276 -9.30 12.62 11.88
CA SER A 276 -10.49 12.83 11.04
C SER A 276 -10.73 14.27 10.60
N ARG A 277 -10.17 15.26 11.31
CA ARG A 277 -10.24 16.68 10.90
C ARG A 277 -9.10 17.09 9.95
N ILE A 278 -8.05 16.27 9.87
CA ILE A 278 -6.87 16.52 9.03
C ILE A 278 -7.06 15.96 7.62
N VAL A 279 -7.67 14.77 7.53
CA VAL A 279 -7.98 14.05 6.29
C VAL A 279 -9.33 14.50 5.75
#